data_AF-A0A7S3J059-F1
#
_entry.id   AF-A0A7S3J059-F1
#
_cell.length_a   1.000
_cell.length_b   1.000
_cell.length_c   1.000
_cell.angle_alpha   90.00
_cell.angle_beta   90.00
_cell.angle_gamma   90.00
#
_symmetry.space_group_name_H-M   'P 1'
#
loop_
_entity.id
_entity.type
_entity.pdbx_description
1 polymer ?
#
loop_
_entity_poly.entity_id
_entity_poly.type
_entity_poly.pdbx_seq_one_letter_code
_entity_poly.pdbx_strand_id
1 'polypeptide(L)'
;EKVVTWYMSSETYHSKFKKMHSAYEECRADTTALYLSHFKEPYEIMFSGREDEWDDIQYVMWYEVARRGLYGLSFYDVETETWGQAHVNGNYVIMRVLYEVDG
;
A
#
# COMPACT_ATOMS: atom_id res chain seq x y z
N GLU A 1 -5.99 23.34 -6.15
CA GLU A 1 -6.00 23.63 -7.60
C GLU A 1 -7.12 22.86 -8.29
N LYS A 2 -7.54 23.26 -9.50
CA LYS A 2 -8.52 22.51 -10.30
C LYS A 2 -7.82 21.40 -11.09
N VAL A 3 -8.47 20.24 -11.24
CA VAL A 3 -7.97 19.16 -12.11
C VAL A 3 -8.07 19.60 -13.57
N VAL A 4 -6.96 19.52 -14.30
CA VAL A 4 -6.86 19.90 -15.73
C VAL A 4 -6.39 18.76 -16.64
N THR A 5 -6.27 17.55 -16.09
CA THR A 5 -5.76 16.36 -16.82
C THR A 5 -6.70 15.17 -16.66
N TRP A 6 -6.84 14.39 -17.73
CA TRP A 6 -7.62 13.15 -17.78
C TRP A 6 -7.00 12.21 -18.83
N TYR A 7 -7.41 10.94 -18.82
CA TYR A 7 -7.00 9.98 -19.85
C TYR A 7 -7.67 10.30 -21.19
N MET A 8 -6.90 10.29 -22.27
CA MET A 8 -7.41 10.29 -23.64
C MET A 8 -7.85 8.88 -24.05
N SER A 9 -8.60 8.76 -25.15
CA SER A 9 -9.23 7.50 -25.59
C SER A 9 -8.27 6.31 -25.78
N SER A 10 -7.00 6.56 -26.10
CA SER A 10 -5.98 5.52 -26.28
C SER A 10 -5.12 5.28 -25.02
N GLU A 11 -5.39 6.00 -23.94
CA GLU A 11 -4.54 6.03 -22.76
C GLU A 11 -5.11 5.15 -21.66
N THR A 12 -4.21 4.47 -20.94
CA THR A 12 -4.54 3.62 -19.81
C THR A 12 -3.71 4.03 -18.62
N TYR A 13 -4.09 3.57 -17.44
CA TYR A 13 -3.28 3.75 -16.23
C TYR A 13 -1.84 3.28 -16.44
N HIS A 14 -1.67 2.08 -17.02
CA HIS A 14 -0.36 1.52 -17.36
C HIS A 14 0.46 2.43 -18.29
N SER A 15 -0.16 2.95 -19.36
CA SER A 15 0.58 3.78 -20.34
C SER A 15 0.99 5.14 -19.79
N LYS A 16 0.19 5.72 -18.87
CA LYS A 16 0.52 7.00 -18.21
C LYS A 16 1.52 6.87 -17.07
N PHE A 17 1.32 5.91 -16.19
CA PHE A 17 2.15 5.73 -14.99
C PHE A 17 3.42 4.90 -15.26
N LYS A 18 3.52 4.26 -16.45
CA LYS A 18 4.72 3.57 -16.94
C LYS A 18 5.29 2.62 -15.90
N LYS A 19 6.59 2.71 -15.57
CA LYS A 19 7.25 1.81 -14.62
C LYS A 19 6.67 1.87 -13.20
N MET A 20 6.01 2.96 -12.82
CA MET A 20 5.42 3.12 -11.48
C MET A 20 4.03 2.50 -11.34
N HIS A 21 3.35 2.20 -12.44
CA HIS A 21 1.93 1.83 -12.41
C HIS A 21 1.66 0.68 -11.43
N SER A 22 2.44 -0.40 -11.45
CA SER A 22 2.18 -1.54 -10.57
C SER A 22 2.39 -1.17 -9.11
N ALA A 23 3.55 -0.61 -8.76
CA ALA A 23 3.87 -0.29 -7.37
C ALA A 23 2.90 0.75 -6.77
N TYR A 24 2.47 1.72 -7.57
CA TYR A 24 1.52 2.74 -7.14
C TYR A 24 0.13 2.15 -6.92
N GLU A 25 -0.34 1.25 -7.80
CA GLU A 25 -1.63 0.58 -7.61
C GLU A 25 -1.61 -0.40 -6.43
N GLU A 26 -0.52 -1.14 -6.22
CA GLU A 26 -0.35 -1.99 -5.03
C GLU A 26 -0.34 -1.15 -3.74
N CYS A 27 0.38 -0.02 -3.74
CA CYS A 27 0.37 0.91 -2.62
C CYS A 27 -1.05 1.44 -2.33
N ARG A 28 -1.84 1.74 -3.37
CA ARG A 28 -3.24 2.18 -3.24
C ARG A 28 -4.10 1.05 -2.65
N ALA A 29 -3.91 -0.18 -3.11
CA ALA A 29 -4.67 -1.34 -2.64
C ALA A 29 -4.36 -1.65 -1.16
N ASP A 30 -3.08 -1.71 -0.78
CA ASP A 30 -2.66 -2.00 0.59
C ASP A 30 -3.11 -0.90 1.57
N THR A 31 -3.00 0.38 1.19
CA THR A 31 -3.51 1.49 2.03
C THR A 31 -5.04 1.50 2.12
N THR A 32 -5.75 1.08 1.07
CA THR A 32 -7.21 0.89 1.13
C THR A 32 -7.57 -0.22 2.12
N ALA A 33 -6.83 -1.34 2.13
CA ALA A 33 -7.05 -2.42 3.09
C ALA A 33 -6.80 -1.98 4.53
N LEU A 34 -5.71 -1.25 4.79
CA LEU A 34 -5.42 -0.66 6.09
C LEU A 34 -6.52 0.31 6.52
N TYR A 35 -6.98 1.19 5.64
CA TYR A 35 -8.08 2.11 5.93
C TYR A 35 -9.38 1.38 6.25
N LEU A 36 -9.75 0.38 5.44
CA LEU A 36 -10.97 -0.42 5.64
C LEU A 36 -10.94 -1.25 6.93
N SER A 37 -9.75 -1.58 7.45
CA SER A 37 -9.60 -2.29 8.72
C SER A 37 -10.18 -1.52 9.91
N HIS A 38 -10.42 -0.21 9.78
CA HIS A 38 -11.05 0.64 10.80
C HIS A 38 -12.58 0.66 10.76
N PHE A 39 -13.20 -0.07 9.85
CA PHE A 39 -14.65 -0.15 9.72
C PHE A 39 -15.18 -1.50 10.16
N LYS A 40 -16.34 -1.49 10.81
CA LYS A 40 -16.95 -2.69 11.39
C LYS A 40 -17.46 -3.63 10.31
N GLU A 41 -18.01 -3.09 9.23
CA GLU A 41 -18.68 -3.88 8.21
C GLU A 41 -17.72 -4.82 7.45
N PRO A 42 -16.54 -4.38 6.95
CA PRO A 42 -15.56 -5.29 6.38
C PRO A 42 -15.07 -6.33 7.40
N TYR A 43 -14.89 -5.91 8.66
CA TYR A 43 -14.44 -6.80 9.72
C TYR A 43 -15.45 -7.92 10.00
N GLU A 44 -16.72 -7.60 10.21
CA GLU A 44 -17.79 -8.57 10.48
C GLU A 44 -17.93 -9.58 9.33
N ILE A 45 -17.74 -9.16 8.08
CA ILE A 45 -17.79 -10.05 6.92
C ILE A 45 -16.61 -11.05 6.93
N MET A 46 -15.40 -10.57 7.28
CA MET A 46 -14.18 -11.36 7.17
C MET A 46 -13.86 -12.18 8.43
N PHE A 47 -14.29 -11.71 9.60
CA PHE A 47 -13.91 -12.22 10.93
C PHE A 47 -15.12 -12.37 11.86
N SER A 48 -16.30 -12.69 11.33
CA SER A 48 -17.54 -12.86 12.11
C SER A 48 -17.32 -13.67 13.40
N GLY A 49 -17.70 -13.10 14.54
CA GLY A 49 -17.60 -13.75 15.86
C GLY A 49 -16.23 -13.66 16.53
N ARG A 50 -15.33 -12.80 16.04
CA ARG A 50 -14.00 -12.54 16.62
C ARG A 50 -13.82 -11.09 17.06
N GLU A 51 -14.91 -10.35 17.29
CA GLU A 51 -14.90 -8.90 17.51
C GLU A 51 -13.97 -8.44 18.65
N ASP A 52 -13.68 -9.33 19.61
CA ASP A 52 -12.71 -9.13 20.69
C ASP A 52 -11.24 -9.10 20.22
N GLU A 53 -10.93 -9.60 19.04
CA GLU A 53 -9.61 -9.64 18.41
C GLU A 53 -9.37 -8.48 17.43
N TRP A 54 -10.30 -7.53 17.29
CA TRP A 54 -10.22 -6.50 16.25
C TRP A 54 -8.95 -5.65 16.37
N ASP A 55 -8.64 -5.16 17.57
CA ASP A 55 -7.45 -4.33 17.80
C ASP A 55 -6.15 -5.09 17.46
N ASP A 56 -6.07 -6.38 17.81
CA ASP A 56 -4.92 -7.24 17.50
C ASP A 56 -4.77 -7.47 15.99
N ILE A 57 -5.88 -7.70 15.28
CA ILE A 57 -5.88 -7.88 13.83
C ILE A 57 -5.41 -6.58 13.15
N GLN A 58 -5.91 -5.42 13.56
CA GLN A 58 -5.45 -4.13 13.04
C GLN A 58 -3.95 -3.93 13.29
N TYR A 59 -3.48 -4.20 14.52
CA TYR A 59 -2.08 -4.09 14.87
C TYR A 59 -1.20 -4.98 13.99
N VAL A 60 -1.57 -6.25 13.80
CA VAL A 60 -0.83 -7.19 12.95
C VAL A 60 -0.83 -6.75 11.48
N MET A 61 -1.93 -6.19 10.96
CA MET A 61 -1.98 -5.66 9.60
C MET A 61 -0.96 -4.52 9.39
N TRP A 62 -0.92 -3.55 10.31
CA TRP A 62 0.06 -2.46 10.26
C TRP A 62 1.49 -2.97 10.41
N TYR A 63 1.72 -3.85 11.37
CA TYR A 63 3.03 -4.47 11.60
C TYR A 63 3.54 -5.20 10.36
N GLU A 64 2.69 -5.98 9.69
CA GLU A 64 3.10 -6.75 8.51
C GLU A 64 3.46 -5.84 7.33
N VAL A 65 2.73 -4.74 7.10
CA VAL A 65 3.08 -3.76 6.06
C VAL A 65 4.43 -3.11 6.37
N ALA A 66 4.67 -2.68 7.60
CA ALA A 66 5.94 -2.10 8.01
C ALA A 66 7.10 -3.10 7.86
N ARG A 67 6.91 -4.34 8.33
CA ARG A 67 7.89 -5.43 8.23
C ARG A 67 8.23 -5.75 6.77
N ARG A 68 7.23 -5.83 5.89
CA ARG A 68 7.42 -6.04 4.46
C ARG A 68 8.11 -4.86 3.78
N GLY A 69 7.83 -3.63 4.20
CA GLY A 69 8.54 -2.44 3.72
C GLY A 69 10.03 -2.49 4.03
N LEU A 70 10.41 -2.87 5.26
CA LEU A 70 11.80 -3.04 5.66
C LEU A 70 12.48 -4.19 4.91
N TYR A 71 11.84 -5.37 4.86
CA TYR A 71 12.34 -6.52 4.10
C TYR A 71 12.47 -6.22 2.59
N GLY A 72 11.60 -5.34 2.08
CA GLY A 72 11.58 -4.88 0.70
C GLY A 72 12.90 -4.30 0.22
N LEU A 73 13.71 -3.74 1.11
CA LEU A 73 15.05 -3.22 0.77
C LEU A 73 15.95 -4.27 0.11
N SER A 74 15.73 -5.56 0.37
CA SER A 74 16.45 -6.66 -0.30
C SER A 74 16.14 -6.79 -1.80
N PHE A 75 15.05 -6.19 -2.28
CA PHE A 75 14.65 -6.15 -3.69
C PHE A 75 14.97 -4.81 -4.35
N TYR A 76 15.61 -3.88 -3.64
CA TYR A 76 16.04 -2.61 -4.20
C TYR A 76 17.47 -2.72 -4.71
N ASP A 77 17.66 -2.42 -6.00
CA ASP A 77 18.96 -2.35 -6.62
C ASP A 77 19.48 -0.90 -6.56
N VAL A 78 20.56 -0.69 -5.81
CA VAL A 78 21.14 0.64 -5.55
C VAL A 78 21.84 1.21 -6.78
N GLU A 79 22.45 0.36 -7.62
CA GLU A 79 23.21 0.80 -8.80
C GLU A 79 22.29 1.33 -9.91
N THR A 80 21.12 0.71 -10.05
CA THR A 80 20.10 1.09 -11.04
C THR A 80 18.99 1.97 -10.47
N GLU A 81 18.97 2.14 -9.14
CA GLU A 81 17.93 2.82 -8.38
C GLU A 81 16.52 2.25 -8.64
N THR A 82 16.41 0.94 -8.83
CA THR A 82 15.14 0.28 -9.19
C THR A 82 14.67 -0.76 -8.18
N TRP A 83 13.34 -0.93 -8.11
CA TRP A 83 12.70 -1.96 -7.31
C TRP A 83 12.40 -3.19 -8.16
N GLY A 84 12.82 -4.36 -7.69
CA GLY A 84 12.57 -5.65 -8.34
C GLY A 84 11.17 -6.24 -8.10
N GLN A 85 10.40 -5.70 -7.13
CA GLN A 85 9.06 -6.20 -6.81
C GLN A 85 8.13 -5.05 -6.42
N ALA A 86 6.93 -5.01 -7.05
CA ALA A 86 6.01 -3.87 -6.96
C ALA A 86 5.32 -3.71 -5.60
N HIS A 87 4.88 -4.81 -4.98
CA HIS A 87 4.21 -4.78 -3.69
C HIS A 87 5.13 -4.28 -2.57
N VAL A 88 6.37 -4.77 -2.50
CA VAL A 88 7.34 -4.37 -1.45
C VAL A 88 7.81 -2.93 -1.64
N ASN A 89 7.87 -2.43 -2.88
CA ASN A 89 8.05 -1.00 -3.14
C ASN A 89 6.88 -0.19 -2.54
N GLY A 90 5.64 -0.61 -2.80
CA GLY A 90 4.45 -0.02 -2.17
C GLY A 90 4.50 -0.07 -0.64
N ASN A 91 4.82 -1.23 -0.05
CA ASN A 91 4.94 -1.38 1.41
C ASN A 91 6.06 -0.51 2.00
N TYR A 92 7.19 -0.35 1.29
CA TYR A 92 8.27 0.55 1.70
C TYR A 92 7.80 2.00 1.74
N VAL A 93 7.05 2.46 0.73
CA VAL A 93 6.47 3.82 0.73
C VAL A 93 5.53 4.01 1.92
N ILE A 94 4.64 3.06 2.20
CA ILE A 94 3.71 3.14 3.34
C ILE A 94 4.48 3.21 4.66
N MET A 95 5.48 2.34 4.85
CA MET A 95 6.35 2.35 6.04
C MET A 95 7.09 3.68 6.20
N ARG A 96 7.59 4.27 5.12
CA ARG A 96 8.28 5.57 5.14
C ARG A 96 7.34 6.70 5.58
N VAL A 97 6.11 6.73 5.07
CA VAL A 97 5.11 7.71 5.50
C VAL A 97 4.74 7.51 6.97
N LEU A 98 4.58 6.26 7.43
CA LEU A 98 4.32 5.97 8.84
C LEU A 98 5.44 6.51 9.75
N TYR A 99 6.69 6.36 9.34
CA TYR A 99 7.84 6.89 10.08
C TYR A 99 7.88 8.43 10.08
N GLU A 100 7.49 9.07 8.98
CA GLU A 100 7.46 10.54 8.84
C GLU A 100 6.36 11.23 9.67
N VAL A 101 5.28 10.52 10.01
CA VAL A 101 4.19 11.07 10.83
C VAL A 101 4.36 10.85 12.34
N ASP A 102 5.22 9.89 12.74
CA ASP A 102 5.55 9.61 14.15
C ASP A 102 6.76 10.41 14.65
N GLY A 103 7.65 10.85 13.75
CA GLY A 103 8.80 11.71 14.04
C GLY A 103 8.49 13.21 14.03
#